data_AF-B1I339-F1
#
_entry.id   AF-B1I339-F1
#
_cell.length_a   1.000
_cell.length_b   1.000
_cell.length_c   1.000
_cell.angle_alpha   90.00
_cell.angle_beta   90.00
_cell.angle_gamma   90.00
#
_symmetry.space_group_name_H-M   'P 1'
#
loop_
_entity.id
_entity.type
_entity.pdbx_description
1 polymer ?
#
loop_
_entity_poly.entity_id
_entity_poly.type
_entity_poly.pdbx_seq_one_letter_code
_entity_poly.pdbx_strand_id
1 'polypeptide(L)'
;MFNEEPPEAGDRRYTIVVTGDGEFLVGTCVELGVSAQGGTREGCLENLREAIALFLDDEPIVLPAKVVKALTAAGYHGVNKRGRHIKFRKYGSRPDTLVLPNETRLARHFIDLVCARTGCSPEELQGPGNGTES
;
A
#
# COMPACT_ATOMS: atom_id res chain seq x y z
N MET A 1 -22.04 -41.42 -8.03
CA MET A 1 -22.25 -40.38 -7.00
C MET A 1 -20.88 -39.72 -6.84
N PHE A 2 -20.66 -38.59 -7.50
CA PHE A 2 -19.37 -37.91 -7.43
C PHE A 2 -19.35 -37.12 -6.13
N ASN A 3 -18.42 -37.50 -5.26
CA ASN A 3 -18.18 -36.82 -4.00
C ASN A 3 -17.17 -35.71 -4.31
N GLU A 4 -17.66 -34.52 -4.66
CA GLU A 4 -16.82 -33.33 -4.72
C GLU A 4 -16.77 -32.75 -3.31
N GLU A 5 -15.69 -33.06 -2.59
CA GLU A 5 -15.36 -32.33 -1.37
C GLU A 5 -15.22 -30.85 -1.72
N PRO A 6 -15.84 -29.93 -0.94
CA PRO A 6 -15.77 -28.51 -1.24
C PRO A 6 -14.31 -28.01 -1.09
N PRO A 7 -13.79 -27.20 -2.03
CA PRO A 7 -12.42 -26.72 -1.95
C PRO A 7 -12.23 -25.83 -0.71
N GLU A 8 -11.26 -26.19 0.14
CA GLU A 8 -10.92 -25.42 1.34
C GLU A 8 -10.32 -24.05 0.99
N ALA A 9 -10.71 -23.03 1.76
CA ALA A 9 -10.20 -21.66 1.78
C ALA A 9 -9.91 -21.00 0.41
N GLY A 10 -10.95 -20.86 -0.41
CA GLY A 10 -11.13 -19.75 -1.35
C GLY A 10 -10.34 -19.83 -2.66
N ASP A 11 -10.69 -20.77 -3.55
CA ASP A 11 -10.19 -20.86 -4.92
C ASP A 11 -10.71 -19.66 -5.77
N ARG A 12 -10.11 -18.47 -5.59
CA ARG A 12 -10.44 -17.26 -6.36
C ARG A 12 -9.86 -17.39 -7.76
N ARG A 13 -10.73 -17.61 -8.74
CA ARG A 13 -10.38 -17.61 -10.16
C ARG A 13 -10.59 -16.22 -10.74
N TYR A 14 -9.60 -15.75 -11.50
CA TYR A 14 -9.65 -14.48 -12.21
C TYR A 14 -9.55 -14.72 -13.72
N THR A 15 -10.24 -13.89 -14.49
CA THR A 15 -10.21 -13.92 -15.95
C THR A 15 -9.17 -12.94 -16.45
N ILE A 16 -8.18 -13.45 -17.16
CA ILE A 16 -7.09 -12.64 -17.71
C ILE A 16 -7.25 -12.49 -19.22
N VAL A 17 -7.31 -11.25 -19.70
CA VAL A 17 -7.18 -10.92 -21.13
C VAL A 17 -5.74 -10.52 -21.40
N VAL A 18 -5.08 -11.21 -22.33
CA VAL A 18 -3.72 -10.87 -22.77
C VAL A 18 -3.78 -10.30 -24.17
N THR A 19 -3.28 -9.08 -24.35
CA THR A 19 -3.19 -8.37 -25.63
C THR A 19 -1.74 -8.08 -25.96
N GLY A 20 -1.38 -8.11 -27.25
CA GLY A 20 -0.08 -7.62 -27.70
C GLY A 20 -0.07 -6.10 -27.81
N ASP A 21 1.00 -5.47 -27.32
CA ASP A 21 1.29 -4.05 -27.47
C ASP A 21 2.76 -3.88 -27.91
N GLY A 22 2.97 -3.76 -29.22
CA GLY A 22 4.31 -3.73 -29.82
C GLY A 22 5.10 -5.01 -29.52
N GLU A 23 6.24 -4.85 -28.84
CA GLU A 23 7.14 -5.95 -28.43
C GLU A 23 6.72 -6.59 -27.09
N PHE A 24 5.68 -6.07 -26.44
CA PHE A 24 5.24 -6.51 -25.13
C PHE A 24 3.87 -7.19 -25.18
N LEU A 25 3.60 -8.02 -24.18
CA LEU A 25 2.28 -8.55 -23.87
C LEU A 25 1.74 -7.86 -22.63
N VAL A 26 0.52 -7.36 -22.71
CA VAL A 26 -0.20 -6.74 -21.60
C VAL A 26 -1.30 -7.68 -21.16
N GLY A 27 -1.24 -8.12 -19.90
CA GLY A 27 -2.24 -8.93 -19.25
C GLY A 27 -3.10 -8.07 -18.35
N THR A 28 -4.42 -8.17 -18.47
CA THR A 28 -5.38 -7.43 -17.65
C THR A 28 -6.34 -8.39 -16.96
N CYS A 29 -6.45 -8.28 -15.64
CA CYS A 29 -7.47 -8.94 -14.83
C CYS A 29 -8.78 -8.18 -14.96
N VAL A 30 -9.80 -8.82 -15.55
CA VAL A 30 -11.08 -8.17 -15.85
C VAL A 30 -11.80 -7.74 -14.58
N GLU A 31 -11.75 -8.58 -13.54
CA GLU A 31 -12.48 -8.38 -12.29
C GLU A 31 -11.85 -7.29 -11.41
N LEU A 32 -10.52 -7.15 -11.44
CA LEU A 32 -9.79 -6.22 -10.57
C LEU A 32 -9.35 -4.94 -11.31
N GLY A 33 -9.41 -4.90 -12.64
CA GLY A 33 -8.86 -3.80 -13.43
C GLY A 33 -7.34 -3.65 -13.30
N VAL A 34 -6.65 -4.66 -12.77
CA VAL A 34 -5.21 -4.69 -12.59
C VAL A 34 -4.56 -5.17 -13.88
N SER A 35 -3.56 -4.42 -14.36
CA SER A 35 -2.80 -4.77 -15.55
C SER A 35 -1.31 -4.86 -15.25
N ALA A 36 -0.63 -5.76 -15.97
CA ALA A 36 0.82 -5.88 -15.97
C ALA A 36 1.31 -6.21 -17.38
N GLN A 37 2.60 -5.99 -17.63
CA GLN A 37 3.22 -6.24 -18.93
C GLN A 37 4.43 -7.17 -18.82
N GLY A 38 4.76 -7.89 -19.89
CA GLY A 38 5.96 -8.70 -19.98
C GLY A 38 6.35 -8.98 -21.43
N GLY A 39 7.64 -9.25 -21.68
CA GLY A 39 8.13 -9.59 -23.03
C GLY A 39 7.77 -11.00 -23.49
N THR A 40 7.29 -11.85 -22.58
CA THR A 40 6.79 -13.19 -22.87
C THR A 40 5.45 -13.42 -22.19
N ARG A 41 4.71 -14.44 -22.63
CA ARG A 41 3.41 -14.77 -22.04
C ARG A 41 3.57 -15.13 -20.58
N GLU A 42 4.57 -15.93 -20.27
CA GLU A 42 4.88 -16.40 -18.91
C GLU A 42 5.28 -15.23 -18.01
N GLY A 43 6.18 -14.36 -18.47
CA GLY A 43 6.60 -13.19 -17.70
C GLY A 43 5.48 -12.17 -17.48
N CYS A 44 4.61 -11.99 -18.48
CA CYS A 44 3.41 -11.17 -18.35
C CYS A 44 2.47 -11.72 -17.26
N LEU A 45 2.22 -13.03 -17.24
CA LEU A 45 1.37 -13.69 -16.24
C LEU A 45 1.99 -13.68 -14.84
N GLU A 46 3.31 -13.80 -14.72
CA GLU A 46 4.01 -13.70 -13.43
C GLU A 46 3.89 -12.29 -12.85
N ASN A 47 4.21 -11.26 -13.64
CA ASN A 47 4.05 -9.86 -13.23
C ASN A 47 2.59 -9.54 -12.86
N LEU A 48 1.63 -10.11 -13.59
CA LEU A 48 0.21 -9.91 -13.30
C LEU A 48 -0.21 -10.56 -11.97
N ARG A 49 0.30 -11.75 -11.65
CA ARG A 49 0.04 -12.38 -10.34
C ARG A 49 0.56 -11.53 -9.20
N GLU A 50 1.77 -10.97 -9.32
CA GLU A 50 2.31 -10.06 -8.30
C GLU A 50 1.45 -8.79 -8.17
N ALA A 51 1.07 -8.19 -9.29
CA ALA A 51 0.22 -6.99 -9.28
C ALA A 51 -1.15 -7.25 -8.63
N ILE A 52 -1.76 -8.41 -8.91
CA ILE A 52 -3.01 -8.84 -8.26
C ILE A 52 -2.81 -9.06 -6.77
N ALA A 53 -1.74 -9.74 -6.36
CA ALA A 53 -1.44 -9.94 -4.95
C ALA A 53 -1.28 -8.60 -4.22
N LEU A 54 -0.56 -7.65 -4.81
CA LEU A 54 -0.40 -6.30 -4.28
C LEU A 54 -1.73 -5.54 -4.19
N PHE A 55 -2.60 -5.68 -5.20
CA PHE A 55 -3.92 -5.05 -5.21
C PHE A 55 -4.84 -5.63 -4.12
N LEU A 56 -4.84 -6.95 -3.97
CA LEU A 56 -5.64 -7.63 -2.95
C LEU A 56 -5.11 -7.36 -1.53
N ASP A 57 -3.80 -7.15 -1.40
CA ASP A 57 -3.15 -6.71 -0.16
C ASP A 57 -3.25 -5.19 0.07
N ASP A 58 -3.96 -4.45 -0.80
CA ASP A 58 -4.13 -3.01 -0.66
C ASP A 58 -5.21 -2.64 0.37
N GLU A 59 -4.93 -2.89 1.65
CA GLU A 59 -5.67 -2.31 2.78
C GLU A 59 -5.72 -0.77 2.71
N PRO A 60 -6.79 -0.10 3.18
CA PRO A 60 -6.79 1.36 3.27
C PRO A 60 -5.65 1.86 4.19
N ILE A 61 -5.11 3.05 3.90
CA ILE A 61 -4.21 3.73 4.84
C ILE A 61 -5.04 4.13 6.07
N VAL A 62 -4.72 3.56 7.22
CA VAL A 62 -5.41 3.79 8.49
C VAL A 62 -4.57 4.58 9.50
N LEU A 63 -3.44 5.15 9.06
CA LEU A 63 -2.59 5.99 9.92
C LEU A 63 -3.37 7.19 10.48
N PRO A 64 -3.05 7.64 11.73
CA PRO A 64 -3.67 8.83 12.29
C PRO A 64 -3.45 10.07 11.39
N ALA A 65 -4.53 10.79 11.08
CA ALA A 65 -4.47 11.97 10.22
C ALA A 65 -3.47 13.02 10.70
N LYS A 66 -3.32 13.17 12.03
CA LYS A 66 -2.34 14.10 12.63
C LYS A 66 -0.89 13.70 12.31
N VAL A 67 -0.58 12.40 12.29
CA VAL A 67 0.75 11.88 11.92
C VAL A 67 1.02 12.15 10.44
N VAL A 68 0.06 11.84 9.56
CA VAL A 68 0.19 12.11 8.13
C VAL A 68 0.40 13.61 7.88
N LYS A 69 -0.42 14.47 8.51
CA LYS A 69 -0.32 15.94 8.41
C LYS A 69 1.03 16.47 8.89
N ALA A 70 1.53 15.98 10.03
CA ALA A 70 2.83 16.39 10.57
C ALA A 70 3.98 16.00 9.63
N LEU A 71 3.96 14.77 9.10
CA LEU A 71 4.96 14.29 8.13
C LEU A 71 4.92 15.09 6.83
N THR A 72 3.73 15.36 6.29
CA THR A 72 3.57 16.20 5.09
C THR A 72 4.08 17.62 5.33
N ALA A 73 3.75 18.24 6.48
CA ALA A 73 4.27 19.57 6.84
C ALA A 73 5.81 19.58 6.98
N ALA A 74 6.40 18.47 7.43
CA ALA A 74 7.85 18.30 7.51
C ALA A 74 8.52 17.95 6.16
N GLY A 75 7.75 17.82 5.07
CA GLY A 75 8.23 17.55 3.72
C GLY A 75 8.39 16.06 3.39
N TYR A 76 7.75 15.16 4.14
CA TYR A 76 7.67 13.74 3.78
C TYR A 76 6.46 13.47 2.91
N HIS A 77 6.64 12.63 1.90
CA HIS A 77 5.59 12.14 1.03
C HIS A 77 5.40 10.63 1.26
N GLY A 78 4.15 10.17 1.38
CA GLY A 78 3.85 8.74 1.36
C GLY A 78 4.10 8.21 -0.05
N VAL A 79 5.13 7.37 -0.20
CA VAL A 79 5.64 6.97 -1.53
C VAL A 79 5.31 5.53 -1.88
N ASN A 80 4.96 4.70 -0.90
CA ASN A 80 4.59 3.31 -1.14
C ASN A 80 3.91 2.71 0.09
N LYS A 81 2.83 1.96 -0.12
CA LYS A 81 2.27 1.05 0.86
C LYS A 81 2.63 -0.37 0.45
N ARG A 82 3.37 -1.09 1.30
CA ARG A 82 3.66 -2.52 1.13
C ARG A 82 3.08 -3.28 2.30
N GLY A 83 1.99 -4.01 2.06
CA GLY A 83 1.24 -4.71 3.10
C GLY A 83 0.88 -3.76 4.25
N ARG A 84 1.27 -4.12 5.47
CA ARG A 84 1.00 -3.34 6.70
C ARG A 84 1.99 -2.21 6.98
N HIS A 85 2.82 -1.79 6.02
CA HIS A 85 3.77 -0.69 6.23
C HIS A 85 3.65 0.37 5.15
N ILE A 86 3.83 1.62 5.56
CA ILE A 86 3.82 2.80 4.69
C ILE A 86 5.20 3.44 4.76
N LYS A 87 5.79 3.64 3.59
CA LYS A 87 7.07 4.32 3.42
C LYS A 87 6.82 5.80 3.15
N PHE A 88 7.37 6.65 4.01
CA PHE A 88 7.44 8.08 3.86
C PHE A 88 8.86 8.49 3.43
N ARG A 89 8.97 9.36 2.43
CA ARG A 89 10.27 9.85 1.94
C ARG A 89 10.28 11.37 1.87
N LYS A 90 11.33 11.96 2.42
CA LYS A 90 11.68 13.37 2.26
C LYS A 90 12.79 13.48 1.24
N TYR A 91 12.54 14.25 0.19
CA TYR A 91 13.49 14.47 -0.89
C TYR A 91 14.30 15.75 -0.65
N GLY A 92 15.51 15.81 -1.17
CA GLY A 92 16.42 16.95 -1.01
C GLY A 92 17.87 16.51 -0.93
N SER A 93 18.76 17.45 -0.60
CA SER A 93 20.23 17.22 -0.50
C SER A 93 20.61 16.17 0.53
N ARG A 94 19.74 15.93 1.53
CA ARG A 94 19.83 14.83 2.48
C ARG A 94 18.50 14.06 2.45
N PRO A 95 18.37 13.03 1.61
CA PRO A 95 17.15 12.25 1.56
C PRO A 95 16.97 11.48 2.88
N ASP A 96 15.74 11.48 3.40
CA ASP A 96 15.38 10.67 4.58
C ASP A 96 14.19 9.78 4.26
N THR A 97 14.16 8.59 4.87
CA THR A 97 13.11 7.60 4.70
C THR A 97 12.64 7.14 6.07
N LEU A 98 11.33 7.19 6.27
CA LEU A 98 10.65 6.67 7.44
C LEU A 98 9.68 5.57 7.01
N VAL A 99 9.66 4.45 7.72
CA VAL A 99 8.69 3.37 7.50
C VAL A 99 7.86 3.25 8.76
N LEU A 100 6.54 3.38 8.60
CA LEU A 100 5.57 3.29 9.69
C LEU A 100 4.63 2.10 9.46
N PRO A 101 4.17 1.41 10.52
CA PRO A 101 3.10 0.45 10.37
C PRO A 101 1.79 1.17 10.02
N ASN A 102 0.97 0.54 9.18
CA ASN A 102 -0.34 1.01 8.78
C ASN A 102 -1.36 0.68 9.87
N GLU A 103 -1.33 1.44 10.96
CA GLU A 103 -2.18 1.20 12.13
C GLU A 103 -2.86 2.50 12.59
N THR A 104 -4.09 2.37 13.09
CA THR A 104 -4.87 3.49 13.67
C THR A 104 -4.25 4.05 14.96
N ARG A 105 -3.37 3.28 15.60
CA ARG A 105 -2.65 3.69 16.80
C ARG A 105 -1.20 3.24 16.73
N LEU A 106 -0.29 4.19 16.57
CA LEU A 106 1.13 3.90 16.57
C LEU A 106 1.67 3.65 17.97
N ALA A 107 2.55 2.64 18.10
CA ALA A 107 3.32 2.44 19.31
C ALA A 107 4.21 3.66 19.63
N ARG A 108 4.54 3.84 20.91
CA ARG A 108 5.23 5.05 21.40
C ARG A 108 6.53 5.35 20.65
N HIS A 109 7.34 4.33 20.38
CA HIS A 109 8.60 4.50 19.66
C HIS A 109 8.42 5.04 18.23
N PHE A 110 7.34 4.67 17.53
CA PHE A 110 7.04 5.25 16.21
C PHE A 110 6.60 6.71 16.33
N ILE A 111 5.85 7.05 17.38
CA ILE A 111 5.49 8.44 17.64
C ILE A 111 6.75 9.26 17.94
N ASP A 112 7.64 8.77 18.80
CA ASP A 112 8.90 9.47 19.09
C ASP A 112 9.77 9.65 17.83
N LEU A 113 9.80 8.65 16.93
CA LEU A 113 10.46 8.74 15.63
C LEU A 113 9.85 9.83 14.72
N VAL A 114 8.52 9.97 14.73
CA VAL A 114 7.82 11.03 13.98
C VAL A 114 8.10 12.40 14.61
N CYS A 115 8.02 12.52 15.94
CA CYS A 115 8.36 13.74 16.67
C CYS A 115 9.77 14.23 16.35
N ALA A 116 10.77 13.34 16.37
CA ALA A 116 12.16 13.67 16.06
C ALA A 116 12.36 14.25 14.65
N ARG A 117 11.47 13.94 13.70
CA ARG A 117 11.54 14.38 12.29
C ARG A 117 10.66 15.58 11.96
N THR A 118 9.58 15.75 12.73
CA THR A 118 8.55 16.76 12.50
C THR A 118 8.65 17.94 13.46
N GLY A 119 9.30 17.75 14.62
CA GLY A 119 9.31 18.72 15.71
C GLY A 119 8.02 18.74 16.54
N CYS A 120 7.01 17.94 16.18
CA CYS A 120 5.78 17.81 16.96
C CYS A 120 6.03 17.08 18.29
N SER A 121 5.16 17.31 19.25
CA SER A 121 5.09 16.57 20.50
C SER A 121 4.23 15.30 20.36
N PRO A 122 4.45 14.28 21.21
CA PRO A 122 3.62 13.07 21.22
C PRO A 122 2.14 13.34 21.49
N GLU A 123 1.82 14.38 22.26
CA GLU A 123 0.44 14.77 22.60
C GLU A 123 -0.30 15.31 21.39
N GLU A 124 0.39 16.10 20.55
CA GLU A 124 -0.15 16.59 19.28
C GLU A 124 -0.46 15.44 18.32
N LEU A 125 0.32 14.35 18.35
CA LEU A 125 0.16 13.22 17.44
C LEU A 125 -0.83 12.14 17.93
N GLN A 126 -0.99 11.99 19.26
CA GLN A 126 -1.82 10.95 19.88
C GLN A 126 -3.13 11.46 20.50
N GLY A 127 -3.28 12.78 20.70
CA GLY A 127 -4.49 13.35 21.31
C GLY A 127 -5.75 13.14 20.46
N PRO A 128 -6.96 13.21 21.05
CA PRO A 128 -8.21 13.06 20.31
C PRO A 128 -8.22 14.01 19.11
N GLY A 129 -8.64 13.51 17.94
CA GLY A 129 -8.86 14.36 16.78
C GLY A 129 -9.78 15.50 17.21
N ASN A 130 -9.32 16.75 17.12
CA ASN A 130 -10.25 17.85 17.18
C ASN A 130 -11.13 17.70 15.95
N GLY A 131 -12.28 17.05 16.13
CA GLY A 131 -13.40 17.15 15.21
C GLY A 131 -13.65 18.63 15.04
N THR A 132 -13.35 19.13 13.85
CA THR A 132 -13.97 20.35 13.38
C THR A 132 -15.01 19.87 12.39
N GLU A 133 -16.15 19.45 12.94
CA GLU A 133 -17.42 19.59 12.25
C GLU A 133 -17.68 21.10 12.14
N SER A 134 -17.79 21.60 10.90
CA SER A 134 -18.68 22.69 10.46
C SER A 134 -18.43 22.95 8.99
#